data_AF-A0A359CLS1-F1
#
_entry.id   AF-A0A359CLS1-F1
#
_cell.length_a   1.000
_cell.length_b   1.000
_cell.length_c   1.000
_cell.angle_alpha   90.00
_cell.angle_beta   90.00
_cell.angle_gamma   90.00
#
_symmetry.space_group_name_H-M   'P 1'
#
loop_
_entity.id
_entity.type
_entity.pdbx_description
1 polymer ?
#
loop_
_entity_poly.entity_id
_entity_poly.type
_entity_poly.pdbx_seq_one_letter_code
_entity_poly.pdbx_strand_id
1 'polypeptide(L)'
;MNHLTICIIIFILTLISFVFSGEKISIAVLALSSMMAMVLTGCLKAKTALGVFGNSTVILMASMFVVAGGLNRTQMAKKLSSWICRISHGSFTKVLAGYVILVCVLAQF
;
A
#
# COMPACT_ATOMS: atom_id res chain seq x y z
N MET A 1 -21.89 -17.04 -22.20
CA MET A 1 -20.59 -17.27 -21.52
C MET A 1 -20.80 -17.10 -20.04
N ASN A 2 -20.22 -17.97 -19.20
CA ASN A 2 -20.44 -17.92 -17.77
C ASN A 2 -19.84 -16.62 -17.19
N HIS A 3 -20.54 -15.97 -16.28
CA HIS A 3 -20.12 -14.71 -15.63
C HIS A 3 -18.73 -14.83 -14.99
N LEU A 4 -18.43 -16.00 -14.42
CA LEU A 4 -17.11 -16.40 -13.92
C LEU A 4 -15.98 -16.30 -14.97
N THR A 5 -16.24 -16.72 -16.22
CA THR A 5 -15.24 -16.67 -17.29
C THR A 5 -14.89 -15.23 -17.66
N ILE A 6 -15.90 -14.35 -17.70
CA ILE A 6 -15.71 -12.92 -18.00
C ILE A 6 -14.87 -12.26 -16.90
N CYS A 7 -15.17 -12.53 -15.62
CA CYS A 7 -14.39 -12.06 -14.50
C CYS A 7 -12.91 -12.50 -14.57
N ILE A 8 -12.64 -13.77 -14.89
CA ILE A 8 -11.26 -14.29 -15.00
C ILE A 8 -10.49 -13.62 -16.15
N ILE A 9 -11.14 -13.42 -17.30
CA ILE A 9 -10.51 -12.74 -18.45
C ILE A 9 -10.11 -11.31 -18.07
N ILE A 10 -11.00 -10.57 -17.41
CA ILE A 10 -10.71 -9.20 -16.95
C ILE A 10 -9.56 -9.21 -15.94
N PHE A 11 -9.54 -10.15 -15.01
CA PHE A 11 -8.47 -10.27 -14.02
C PHE A 11 -7.11 -10.53 -14.67
N ILE A 12 -7.02 -11.48 -15.60
CA ILE A 12 -5.78 -11.76 -16.33
C ILE A 12 -5.34 -10.53 -17.15
N LEU A 13 -6.28 -9.85 -17.83
CA LEU A 13 -5.97 -8.64 -18.58
C LEU A 13 -5.38 -7.54 -17.68
N THR A 14 -5.88 -7.42 -16.46
CA THR A 14 -5.40 -6.42 -15.49
C THR A 14 -4.03 -6.77 -14.92
N LEU A 15 -3.73 -8.05 -14.69
CA LEU A 15 -2.38 -8.50 -14.31
C LEU A 15 -1.37 -8.26 -15.42
N ILE A 16 -1.72 -8.57 -16.67
CA ILE A 16 -0.86 -8.28 -17.83
C ILE A 16 -0.64 -6.77 -17.93
N SER A 17 -1.69 -5.97 -17.79
CA SER A 17 -1.57 -4.50 -17.83
C SER A 17 -0.68 -3.95 -16.72
N PHE A 18 -0.72 -4.54 -15.52
CA PHE A 18 0.13 -4.17 -14.39
C PHE A 18 1.62 -4.45 -14.66
N VAL A 19 1.94 -5.62 -15.21
CA VAL A 19 3.33 -6.02 -15.50
C VAL A 19 3.88 -5.28 -16.73
N PHE A 20 3.06 -5.10 -17.77
CA PHE A 20 3.51 -4.54 -19.06
C PHE A 20 3.53 -3.01 -19.08
N SER A 21 2.71 -2.34 -18.25
CA SER A 21 2.63 -0.86 -18.22
C SER A 21 3.63 -0.22 -17.26
N GLY A 22 4.69 -0.95 -16.87
CA GLY A 22 5.58 -0.70 -15.72
C GLY A 22 6.22 0.68 -15.54
N GLU A 23 6.06 1.62 -16.49
CA GLU A 23 6.53 3.01 -16.33
C GLU A 23 5.51 4.10 -16.72
N LYS A 24 4.45 3.77 -17.47
CA LYS A 24 3.60 4.81 -18.11
C LYS A 24 2.28 5.08 -17.40
N ILE A 25 1.77 4.11 -16.64
CA ILE A 25 0.42 4.19 -16.06
C ILE A 25 0.50 4.00 -14.55
N SER A 26 -0.05 4.95 -13.79
CA SER A 26 -0.16 4.83 -12.34
C SER A 26 -1.04 3.62 -11.97
N ILE A 27 -0.59 2.85 -10.98
CA ILE A 27 -1.31 1.68 -10.45
C ILE A 27 -2.76 2.02 -10.08
N ALA A 28 -3.01 3.24 -9.60
CA ALA A 28 -4.34 3.72 -9.28
C ALA A 28 -5.27 3.76 -10.52
N VAL A 29 -4.75 4.19 -11.67
CA VAL A 29 -5.54 4.28 -12.91
C VAL A 29 -5.88 2.90 -13.44
N LEU A 30 -4.95 1.95 -13.36
CA LEU A 30 -5.19 0.54 -13.73
C LEU A 30 -6.22 -0.14 -12.82
N ALA A 31 -6.19 0.15 -11.51
CA ALA A 31 -7.16 -0.38 -10.56
C ALA A 31 -8.57 0.21 -10.76
N LEU A 32 -8.67 1.50 -11.10
CA LEU A 32 -9.97 2.13 -11.38
C LEU A 32 -10.55 1.65 -12.72
N SER A 33 -9.72 1.46 -13.75
CA SER A 33 -10.18 0.95 -15.04
C SER A 33 -10.67 -0.50 -14.95
N SER A 34 -10.01 -1.35 -14.15
CA SER A 34 -10.44 -2.72 -13.89
C SER A 34 -11.76 -2.79 -13.13
N MET A 35 -11.92 -1.96 -12.10
CA MET A 35 -13.16 -1.82 -11.35
C MET A 35 -14.31 -1.40 -12.28
N MET A 36 -14.08 -0.41 -13.15
CA MET A 36 -15.08 0.06 -14.11
C MET A 36 -15.47 -1.05 -15.11
N ALA A 37 -14.50 -1.80 -15.62
CA ALA A 37 -14.74 -2.94 -16.52
C ALA A 37 -15.57 -4.05 -15.85
N MET A 38 -15.30 -4.36 -14.57
CA MET A 38 -16.06 -5.36 -13.81
C MET A 38 -17.50 -4.92 -13.50
N VAL A 39 -17.73 -3.62 -13.31
CA VAL A 39 -19.09 -3.08 -13.08
C VAL A 39 -19.90 -3.07 -14.38
N LEU A 40 -19.29 -2.64 -15.50
CA LEU A 40 -19.95 -2.61 -16.81
C LEU A 40 -20.31 -3.99 -17.34
N THR A 41 -19.50 -5.00 -17.06
CA THR A 41 -19.78 -6.40 -17.44
C THR A 41 -20.84 -7.07 -16.55
N GLY A 42 -21.38 -6.37 -15.55
CA GLY A 42 -22.31 -6.92 -14.58
C GLY A 42 -21.67 -7.95 -13.64
N CYS A 43 -20.34 -8.07 -13.67
CA CYS A 43 -19.61 -9.02 -12.83
C CYS A 43 -19.73 -8.66 -11.34
N LEU A 44 -19.82 -7.37 -11.05
CA LEU A 44 -19.90 -6.83 -9.71
C LEU A 44 -20.95 -5.70 -9.65
N LYS A 45 -21.81 -5.71 -8.63
CA LYS A 45 -22.75 -4.59 -8.39
C LYS A 45 -21.98 -3.33 -8.04
N ALA A 46 -22.33 -2.20 -8.67
CA ALA A 46 -21.73 -0.89 -8.41
C ALA A 46 -21.74 -0.52 -6.92
N LYS A 47 -22.83 -0.85 -6.20
CA LYS A 47 -22.94 -0.61 -4.75
C LYS A 47 -21.90 -1.39 -3.93
N THR A 48 -21.59 -2.62 -4.32
CA THR A 48 -20.57 -3.43 -3.65
C THR A 48 -19.18 -2.91 -3.97
N ALA A 49 -18.92 -2.54 -5.24
CA ALA A 49 -17.64 -1.99 -5.67
C ALA A 49 -17.33 -0.66 -4.95
N LEU A 50 -18.30 0.26 -4.89
CA LEU A 50 -18.16 1.53 -4.18
C LEU A 50 -18.09 1.35 -2.65
N GLY A 51 -18.72 0.31 -2.12
CA GLY A 51 -18.68 -0.02 -0.69
C GLY A 51 -17.26 -0.36 -0.18
N VAL A 52 -16.35 -0.79 -1.06
CA VAL A 52 -14.96 -1.10 -0.68
C VAL A 52 -14.20 0.16 -0.25
N PHE A 53 -14.47 1.32 -0.85
CA PHE A 53 -13.79 2.58 -0.48
C PHE A 53 -14.09 3.04 0.94
N GLY A 54 -15.29 2.74 1.46
CA GLY A 54 -15.70 3.07 2.82
C GLY A 54 -15.39 1.98 3.85
N ASN A 55 -14.68 0.92 3.46
CA ASN A 55 -14.34 -0.15 4.39
C ASN A 55 -13.24 0.30 5.35
N SER A 56 -13.33 -0.14 6.61
CA SER A 56 -12.33 0.12 7.65
C SER A 56 -10.90 -0.17 7.18
N THR A 57 -10.67 -1.23 6.40
CA THR A 57 -9.33 -1.57 5.87
C THR A 57 -8.77 -0.48 4.96
N VAL A 58 -9.58 0.10 4.08
CA VAL A 58 -9.12 1.17 3.17
C VAL A 58 -8.85 2.45 3.94
N ILE A 59 -9.72 2.77 4.91
CA ILE A 59 -9.56 3.94 5.78
C ILE A 59 -8.33 3.80 6.67
N LEU A 60 -8.05 2.61 7.18
CA LEU A 60 -6.84 2.28 7.92
C LEU A 60 -5.58 2.50 7.06
N MET A 61 -5.56 1.94 5.85
CA MET A 61 -4.44 2.16 4.92
C MET A 61 -4.24 3.65 4.59
N ALA A 62 -5.33 4.40 4.39
CA ALA A 62 -5.26 5.85 4.18
C ALA A 62 -4.72 6.58 5.41
N SER A 63 -5.15 6.19 6.62
CA SER A 63 -4.70 6.78 7.87
C SER A 63 -3.21 6.55 8.15
N MET A 64 -2.65 5.41 7.71
CA MET A 64 -1.21 5.12 7.82
C MET A 64 -0.36 6.15 7.07
N PHE A 65 -0.83 6.67 5.92
CA PHE A 65 -0.14 7.77 5.24
C PHE A 65 -0.14 9.07 6.06
N VAL A 66 -1.24 9.34 6.79
CA VAL A 66 -1.32 10.51 7.70
C VAL A 66 -0.38 10.33 8.89
N VAL A 67 -0.33 9.14 9.48
CA VAL A 67 0.59 8.81 10.58
C VAL A 67 2.04 8.93 10.12
N ALA A 68 2.39 8.40 8.95
CA ALA A 68 3.71 8.54 8.35
C ALA A 68 4.08 10.02 8.11
N GLY A 69 3.15 10.83 7.61
CA GLY A 69 3.33 12.28 7.44
C GLY A 69 3.52 13.02 8.77
N GLY A 70 2.77 12.64 9.81
CA GLY A 70 2.90 13.17 11.17
C GLY A 70 4.27 12.82 11.78
N LEU A 71 4.70 11.57 11.64
CA LEU A 71 6.02 11.14 12.10
C LEU A 71 7.14 11.89 11.35
N ASN A 72 6.99 12.11 10.04
CA ASN A 72 7.96 12.86 9.23
C ASN A 72 8.04 14.35 9.61
N ARG A 73 6.91 14.97 9.99
CA ARG A 73 6.87 16.36 10.49
C ARG A 73 7.46 16.51 11.89
N THR A 74 7.40 15.47 12.73
CA THR A 74 7.92 15.53 14.10
C THR A 74 9.43 15.24 14.17
N GLN A 75 10.09 15.72 15.22
CA GLN A 75 11.50 15.36 15.51
C GLN A 75 11.63 13.92 16.06
N MET A 76 10.56 13.14 16.12
CA MET A 76 10.55 11.85 16.80
C MET A 76 11.47 10.85 16.09
N ALA A 77 11.39 10.75 14.76
CA ALA A 77 12.27 9.89 13.96
C ALA A 77 13.75 10.27 14.12
N LYS A 78 14.06 11.58 14.14
CA LYS A 78 15.44 12.09 14.30
C LYS A 78 15.98 11.88 15.72
N LYS A 79 15.14 12.05 16.75
CA LYS A 79 15.53 11.76 18.13
C LYS A 79 15.79 10.26 18.29
N LEU A 80 14.91 9.42 17.78
CA LEU A 80 15.00 7.97 17.92
C LEU A 80 16.26 7.41 17.24
N SER A 81 16.58 7.87 16.02
CA SER A 81 17.83 7.52 15.36
C SER A 81 19.07 7.99 16.12
N SER A 82 19.06 9.21 16.68
CA SER A 82 20.17 9.72 17.50
C SER A 82 20.37 8.93 18.82
N TRP A 83 19.29 8.45 19.42
CA TRP A 83 19.33 7.59 20.60
C TRP A 83 19.97 6.23 20.28
N ILE A 84 19.61 5.62 19.15
CA ILE A 84 20.20 4.37 18.68
C ILE A 84 21.69 4.52 18.35
N CYS A 85 22.08 5.66 17.77
CA CYS A 85 23.49 5.98 17.54
C CYS A 85 24.28 6.15 18.84
N ARG A 86 23.71 6.80 19.86
CA ARG A 86 24.35 6.94 21.19
C ARG A 86 24.53 5.60 21.89
N ILE A 87 23.52 4.72 21.85
CA ILE A 87 23.57 3.40 22.47
C ILE A 87 24.58 2.47 21.77
N SER A 88 24.82 2.66 20.47
CA SER A 88 25.70 1.78 19.67
C SER A 88 27.20 2.07 19.79
N HIS A 89 27.62 3.14 20.48
CA HIS A 89 29.02 3.42 20.81
C HIS A 89 30.01 3.23 19.63
N GLY A 90 29.64 3.73 18.44
CA GLY A 90 30.52 3.75 17.26
C GLY A 90 30.57 2.47 16.40
N SER A 91 29.88 1.38 16.78
CA SER A 91 29.85 0.16 15.97
C SER A 91 28.73 0.18 14.93
N PHE A 92 29.10 0.20 13.64
CA PHE A 92 28.18 0.27 12.50
C PHE A 92 27.14 -0.86 12.49
N THR A 93 27.56 -2.09 12.83
CA THR A 93 26.68 -3.27 12.90
C THR A 93 25.60 -3.13 13.98
N LYS A 94 25.93 -2.52 15.13
CA LYS A 94 24.97 -2.29 16.22
C LYS A 94 23.96 -1.20 15.86
N VAL A 95 24.41 -0.15 15.16
CA VAL A 95 23.52 0.91 14.64
C VAL A 95 22.54 0.33 13.63
N LEU A 96 23.02 -0.46 12.67
CA LEU A 96 22.17 -1.09 11.66
C LEU A 96 21.15 -2.04 12.30
N ALA A 97 21.59 -2.90 13.22
CA ALA A 97 20.70 -3.81 13.94
C ALA A 97 19.63 -3.04 14.74
N GLY A 98 20.02 -1.97 15.45
CA GLY A 98 19.08 -1.11 16.17
C GLY A 98 18.08 -0.41 15.24
N TYR A 99 18.52 0.03 14.06
CA TYR A 99 17.64 0.63 13.06
C TYR A 99 16.66 -0.39 12.45
N VAL A 100 17.10 -1.61 12.17
CA VAL A 100 16.23 -2.69 11.66
C VAL A 100 15.17 -3.06 12.69
N ILE A 101 15.54 -3.24 13.97
CA ILE A 101 14.58 -3.52 15.05
C ILE A 101 13.57 -2.37 15.16
N LEU A 102 14.07 -1.14 15.10
CA LEU A 102 13.22 0.03 15.14
C LEU A 102 12.21 0.04 13.98
N VAL A 103 12.67 -0.13 12.75
CA VAL A 103 11.82 -0.19 11.56
C VAL A 103 10.83 -1.34 11.66
N CYS A 104 11.23 -2.52 12.16
CA CYS A 104 10.32 -3.64 12.36
C CYS A 104 9.18 -3.31 13.33
N VAL A 105 9.45 -2.59 14.42
CA VAL A 105 8.41 -2.15 15.37
C VAL A 105 7.53 -1.08 14.76
N LEU A 106 8.11 -0.08 14.10
CA LEU A 106 7.35 1.02 13.48
C LEU A 106 6.54 0.58 12.26
N ALA A 107 7.00 -0.39 11.47
CA ALA A 107 6.32 -0.87 10.27
C ALA A 107 5.07 -1.71 10.57
N GLN A 108 4.87 -2.14 11.82
CA GLN A 108 3.64 -2.81 12.24
C GLN A 108 2.48 -1.82 12.49
N PHE A 109 2.78 -0.53 12.64
CA PHE A 109 1.82 0.55 12.88
C PHE A 109 1.62 1.39 11.63
#